data_AF-L0PED8-F1
#
_entry.id   AF-L0PED8-F1
#
_cell.length_a   1.000
_cell.length_b   1.000
_cell.length_c   1.000
_cell.angle_alpha   90.00
_cell.angle_beta   90.00
_cell.angle_gamma   90.00
#
_symmetry.space_group_name_H-M   'P 1'
#
loop_
_entity.id
_entity.type
_entity.pdbx_description
1 polymer ?
#
loop_
_entity_poly.entity_id
_entity_poly.type
_entity_poly.pdbx_seq_one_letter_code
_entity_poly.pdbx_strand_id
1 'polypeptide(L)'
;MNERMNAEARPLFSGKGSRLFSTFRNLGRPKKSLLNVPESPLIYTLRSSHIREEVIQAAECLSQALGQIVVINAAEIWMAGKALISGENDLEMRRSGFLLMAACIKAQAELSAVDRYMFYQDIRQHHVNEDFAMCLDIMGVLTNDGRDITAMESDIMRLLYKLKEI
;
A
#
# COMPACT_ATOMS: atom_id res chain seq x y z
N MET A 1 -28.26 51.97 -9.35
CA MET A 1 -27.80 51.09 -8.26
C MET A 1 -28.65 49.83 -8.34
N ASN A 2 -28.21 48.80 -9.07
CA ASN A 2 -27.43 47.65 -8.54
C ASN A 2 -28.24 46.96 -7.43
N GLU A 3 -28.77 45.74 -7.57
CA GLU A 3 -28.04 44.51 -7.90
C GLU A 3 -29.00 43.40 -8.39
N ARG A 4 -28.45 42.55 -9.27
CA ARG A 4 -29.07 41.36 -9.82
C ARG A 4 -29.22 40.29 -8.73
N MET A 5 -30.41 39.69 -8.63
CA MET A 5 -30.65 38.44 -7.89
C MET A 5 -29.70 37.36 -8.42
N ASN A 6 -28.66 37.07 -7.64
CA ASN A 6 -27.72 35.99 -7.90
C ASN A 6 -28.35 34.69 -7.40
N ALA A 7 -28.58 33.75 -8.30
CA ALA A 7 -28.96 32.38 -7.98
C ALA A 7 -27.79 31.73 -7.22
N GLU A 8 -27.98 31.43 -5.93
CA GLU A 8 -27.04 30.61 -5.17
C GLU A 8 -27.06 29.18 -5.69
N ALA A 9 -26.18 28.91 -6.65
CA ALA A 9 -25.70 27.56 -6.91
C ALA A 9 -24.94 27.07 -5.67
N ARG A 10 -25.54 26.14 -4.93
CA ARG A 10 -24.86 25.40 -3.87
C ARG A 10 -23.65 24.68 -4.47
N PRO A 11 -22.41 24.89 -3.99
CA PRO A 11 -21.31 24.05 -4.41
C PRO A 11 -21.48 22.67 -3.76
N LEU A 12 -21.92 21.69 -4.56
CA LEU A 12 -21.75 20.28 -4.27
C LEU A 12 -20.25 20.00 -4.15
N PHE A 13 -19.85 19.45 -3.00
CA PHE A 13 -18.54 18.83 -2.75
C PHE A 13 -17.29 19.75 -2.91
N SER A 14 -17.10 20.67 -1.96
CA SER A 14 -15.75 21.14 -1.59
C SER A 14 -15.16 20.21 -0.53
N GLY A 15 -14.88 18.97 -0.92
CA GLY A 15 -14.10 18.03 -0.12
C GLY A 15 -12.63 18.18 -0.46
N LYS A 16 -11.80 18.58 0.51
CA LYS A 16 -10.34 18.64 0.41
C LYS A 16 -9.74 17.22 0.27
N GLY A 17 -10.01 16.53 -0.83
CA GLY A 17 -9.50 15.20 -1.15
C GLY A 17 -8.14 15.29 -1.84
N SER A 18 -7.08 15.66 -1.12
CA SER A 18 -5.73 15.70 -1.72
C SER A 18 -4.59 15.35 -0.77
N ARG A 19 -4.87 14.85 0.44
CA ARG A 19 -3.84 14.41 1.40
C ARG A 19 -3.67 12.90 1.53
N LEU A 20 -4.48 12.09 0.84
CA LEU A 20 -4.37 10.62 0.91
C LEU A 20 -3.15 10.11 0.11
N PHE A 21 -2.93 10.65 -1.09
CA PHE A 21 -1.84 10.22 -1.98
C PHE A 21 -0.41 10.66 -1.61
N SER A 22 -0.17 11.27 -0.43
CA SER A 22 1.17 11.79 -0.08
C SER A 22 2.07 10.77 0.61
N THR A 23 1.51 9.78 1.31
CA THR A 23 2.28 8.91 2.22
C THR A 23 3.35 8.09 1.50
N PHE A 24 3.01 7.56 0.32
CA PHE A 24 3.94 6.70 -0.45
C PHE A 24 4.63 7.42 -1.60
N ARG A 25 4.35 8.72 -1.81
CA ARG A 25 4.81 9.47 -2.99
C ARG A 25 6.34 9.66 -3.03
N ASN A 26 6.99 9.57 -1.87
CA ASN A 26 8.43 9.74 -1.72
C ASN A 26 9.25 8.45 -1.97
N LEU A 27 8.60 7.31 -2.24
CA LEU A 27 9.30 6.08 -2.63
C LEU A 27 9.73 6.20 -4.11
N GLY A 28 11.02 6.46 -4.33
CA GLY A 28 11.62 6.61 -5.66
C GLY A 28 11.54 5.33 -6.51
N ARG A 29 11.70 5.47 -7.83
CA ARG A 29 11.83 4.32 -8.74
C ARG A 29 13.21 3.67 -8.60
N PRO A 30 13.29 2.32 -8.62
CA PRO A 30 14.53 1.59 -8.37
C PRO A 30 15.59 1.81 -9.46
N LYS A 31 16.86 1.87 -9.04
CA LYS A 31 18.06 1.98 -9.89
C LYS A 31 18.84 0.66 -9.87
N LYS A 32 18.54 -0.24 -10.81
CA LYS A 32 19.36 -1.37 -11.33
C LYS A 32 20.35 -2.11 -10.39
N SER A 33 20.05 -2.30 -9.11
CA SER A 33 20.71 -3.35 -8.31
C SER A 33 19.69 -4.41 -7.89
N LEU A 34 20.08 -5.67 -8.01
CA LEU A 34 19.27 -6.82 -7.59
C LEU A 34 19.60 -7.14 -6.14
N LEU A 35 18.60 -7.15 -5.26
CA LEU A 35 18.78 -7.66 -3.91
C LEU A 35 18.39 -9.13 -3.87
N ASN A 36 19.34 -9.98 -3.49
CA ASN A 36 19.07 -11.36 -3.14
C ASN A 36 18.54 -11.36 -1.69
N VAL A 37 17.21 -11.38 -1.56
CA VAL A 37 16.46 -11.15 -0.30
C VAL A 37 16.76 -12.11 0.87
N PRO A 38 17.05 -13.41 0.69
CA PRO A 38 16.93 -14.37 1.80
C PRO A 38 17.94 -14.20 2.95
N GLU A 39 18.94 -13.31 2.82
CA GLU A 39 19.97 -13.08 3.86
C GLU A 39 20.09 -11.61 4.31
N SER A 40 19.06 -10.79 4.07
CA SER A 40 19.10 -9.41 4.61
C SER A 40 19.00 -9.45 6.14
N PRO A 41 19.94 -8.84 6.89
CA PRO A 41 19.82 -8.68 8.34
C PRO A 41 18.51 -7.98 8.75
N LEU A 42 17.99 -7.10 7.88
CA LEU A 42 16.72 -6.41 8.12
C LEU A 42 15.53 -7.38 8.09
N ILE A 43 15.50 -8.34 7.16
CA ILE A 43 14.45 -9.38 7.11
C ILE A 43 14.55 -10.28 8.33
N TYR A 44 15.77 -10.64 8.76
CA TYR A 44 15.96 -11.40 9.99
C TYR A 44 15.41 -10.65 11.21
N THR A 45 15.72 -9.36 11.36
CA THR A 45 15.19 -8.51 12.43
C THR A 45 13.67 -8.45 12.41
N LEU A 46 13.06 -8.22 11.24
CA LEU A 46 11.59 -8.18 11.08
C LEU A 46 10.90 -9.48 11.50
N ARG A 47 11.57 -10.62 11.33
CA ARG A 47 11.02 -11.95 11.65
C ARG A 47 11.27 -12.39 13.09
N SER A 48 12.35 -11.92 13.70
CA SER A 48 12.90 -12.54 14.91
C SER A 48 13.05 -11.59 16.09
N SER A 49 13.09 -10.27 15.86
CA SER A 49 13.17 -9.32 16.97
C SER A 49 11.80 -9.15 17.62
N HIS A 50 11.81 -9.09 18.96
CA HIS A 50 10.64 -8.73 19.76
C HIS A 50 10.72 -7.28 20.26
N ILE A 51 11.78 -6.56 19.89
CA ILE A 51 11.99 -5.17 20.25
C ILE A 51 11.31 -4.30 19.19
N ARG A 52 10.24 -3.64 19.61
CA ARG A 52 9.39 -2.80 18.76
C ARG A 52 10.19 -1.81 17.91
N GLU A 53 11.09 -1.07 18.52
CA GLU A 53 11.88 -0.02 17.87
C GLU A 53 12.79 -0.60 16.77
N GLU A 54 13.37 -1.78 17.01
CA GLU A 54 14.22 -2.46 16.02
C GLU A 54 13.41 -2.93 14.82
N VAL A 55 12.20 -3.45 15.05
CA VAL A 55 11.30 -3.93 13.99
C VAL A 55 10.83 -2.76 13.12
N ILE A 56 10.42 -1.65 13.73
CA ILE A 56 10.01 -0.43 13.01
C ILE A 56 11.19 0.11 12.19
N GLN A 57 12.36 0.26 12.81
CA GLN A 57 13.55 0.76 12.13
C GLN A 57 13.96 -0.15 10.97
N ALA A 58 13.90 -1.47 11.16
CA ALA A 58 14.20 -2.42 10.09
C ALA A 58 13.22 -2.29 8.91
N ALA A 59 11.92 -2.12 9.18
CA ALA A 59 10.90 -1.91 8.16
C ALA A 59 11.13 -0.61 7.38
N GLU A 60 11.45 0.48 8.06
CA GLU A 60 11.74 1.77 7.44
C GLU A 60 13.02 1.72 6.58
N CYS A 61 14.11 1.16 7.12
CA CYS A 61 15.36 0.99 6.38
C CYS A 61 15.16 0.14 5.13
N LEU A 62 14.42 -0.96 5.25
CA LEU A 62 14.14 -1.83 4.11
C LEU A 62 13.24 -1.13 3.08
N SER A 63 12.22 -0.40 3.52
CA SER A 63 11.36 0.40 2.64
C SER A 63 12.16 1.41 1.81
N GLN A 64 13.12 2.09 2.43
CA GLN A 64 14.01 3.03 1.76
C GLN A 64 14.93 2.33 0.76
N ALA A 65 15.51 1.19 1.14
CA ALA A 65 16.36 0.40 0.26
C ALA A 65 15.60 -0.06 -1.00
N LEU A 66 14.35 -0.50 -0.84
CA LEU A 66 13.47 -0.92 -1.94
C LEU A 66 13.20 0.16 -2.98
N GLY A 67 13.28 1.44 -2.61
CA GLY A 67 13.20 2.55 -3.57
C GLY A 67 14.39 2.64 -4.53
N GLN A 68 15.48 1.90 -4.28
CA GLN A 68 16.70 1.92 -5.09
C GLN A 68 17.01 0.57 -5.75
N ILE A 69 16.38 -0.51 -5.33
CA ILE A 69 16.73 -1.89 -5.73
C ILE A 69 15.52 -2.60 -6.34
N VAL A 70 15.75 -3.54 -7.26
CA VAL A 70 14.75 -4.51 -7.67
C VAL A 70 14.96 -5.78 -6.85
N VAL A 71 13.86 -6.38 -6.39
CA VAL A 71 13.90 -7.53 -5.48
C VAL A 71 13.39 -8.79 -6.16
N ILE A 72 14.09 -9.90 -5.97
CA ILE A 72 13.76 -11.17 -6.63
C ILE A 72 12.61 -11.89 -5.90
N ASN A 73 12.49 -11.71 -4.58
CA ASN A 73 11.49 -12.38 -3.74
C ASN A 73 10.57 -11.37 -3.03
N ALA A 74 9.64 -10.78 -3.79
CA ALA A 74 8.65 -9.84 -3.26
C ALA A 74 7.79 -10.46 -2.15
N ALA A 75 7.45 -11.74 -2.28
CA ALA A 75 6.58 -12.46 -1.36
C ALA A 75 7.15 -12.54 0.06
N GLU A 76 8.46 -12.76 0.21
CA GLU A 76 9.09 -12.80 1.55
C GLU A 76 9.02 -11.45 2.27
N ILE A 77 9.32 -10.37 1.55
CA ILE A 77 9.21 -9.00 2.09
C ILE A 77 7.76 -8.67 2.42
N TRP A 78 6.83 -9.07 1.54
CA TRP A 78 5.40 -8.90 1.77
C TRP A 78 4.95 -9.60 3.04
N MET A 79 5.34 -10.86 3.24
CA MET A 79 4.98 -11.62 4.44
C MET A 79 5.55 -11.00 5.72
N ALA A 80 6.76 -10.45 5.67
CA ALA A 80 7.31 -9.68 6.78
C ALA A 80 6.44 -8.45 7.07
N GLY A 81 6.14 -7.62 6.06
CA GLY A 81 5.26 -6.46 6.21
C GLY A 81 3.85 -6.81 6.69
N LYS A 82 3.29 -7.94 6.23
CA LYS A 82 1.97 -8.45 6.65
C LYS A 82 1.92 -8.73 8.15
N ALA A 83 2.99 -9.29 8.72
CA ALA A 83 3.06 -9.52 10.16
C ALA A 83 3.00 -8.20 10.96
N LEU A 84 3.59 -7.12 10.42
CA LEU A 84 3.61 -5.81 11.06
C LEU A 84 2.23 -5.15 11.06
N ILE A 85 1.40 -5.36 10.03
CA ILE A 85 0.05 -4.78 9.96
C ILE A 85 -1.00 -5.54 10.78
N SER A 86 -0.63 -6.55 11.56
CA SER A 86 -1.56 -7.25 12.47
C SER A 86 -2.30 -6.25 13.38
N GLY A 87 -3.59 -6.49 13.62
CA GLY A 87 -4.42 -5.67 14.52
C GLY A 87 -3.94 -5.66 15.98
N GLU A 88 -3.13 -6.65 16.36
CA GLU A 88 -2.49 -6.73 17.68
C GLU A 88 -1.34 -5.73 17.86
N ASN A 89 -0.76 -5.23 16.76
CA ASN A 89 0.33 -4.27 16.81
C ASN A 89 -0.20 -2.84 16.91
N ASP A 90 0.59 -1.95 17.51
CA ASP A 90 0.25 -0.54 17.56
C ASP A 90 0.28 0.14 16.18
N LEU A 91 -0.32 1.32 16.13
CA LEU A 91 -0.48 2.09 14.88
C LEU A 91 0.85 2.40 14.18
N GLU A 92 1.94 2.60 14.91
CA GLU A 92 3.23 2.94 14.30
C GLU A 92 3.87 1.72 13.62
N MET A 93 3.81 0.56 14.27
CA MET A 93 4.20 -0.71 13.65
C MET A 93 3.37 -1.03 12.41
N ARG A 94 2.05 -0.83 12.48
CA ARG A 94 1.19 -1.06 11.30
C ARG A 94 1.53 -0.09 10.17
N ARG A 95 1.77 1.19 10.49
CA ARG A 95 2.22 2.19 9.49
C ARG A 95 3.52 1.79 8.81
N SER A 96 4.52 1.34 9.55
CA SER A 96 5.79 0.89 8.97
C SER A 96 5.62 -0.37 8.13
N GLY A 97 4.72 -1.28 8.53
CA GLY A 97 4.30 -2.43 7.72
C GLY A 97 3.68 -2.03 6.37
N PHE A 98 2.71 -1.10 6.36
CA PHE A 98 2.12 -0.60 5.12
C PHE A 98 3.14 0.10 4.22
N LEU A 99 4.07 0.87 4.79
CA LEU A 99 5.18 1.49 4.04
C LEU A 99 6.05 0.45 3.36
N LEU A 100 6.40 -0.62 4.08
CA LEU A 100 7.21 -1.71 3.56
C LEU A 100 6.50 -2.46 2.43
N MET A 101 5.23 -2.79 2.62
CA MET A 101 4.44 -3.49 1.62
C MET A 101 4.24 -2.64 0.35
N ALA A 102 4.02 -1.33 0.49
CA ALA A 102 3.95 -0.42 -0.65
C ALA A 102 5.29 -0.29 -1.39
N ALA A 103 6.41 -0.22 -0.64
CA ALA A 103 7.75 -0.20 -1.23
C ALA A 103 8.08 -1.51 -1.96
N CYS A 104 7.65 -2.65 -1.41
CA CYS A 104 7.78 -3.96 -2.04
C CYS A 104 7.12 -4.01 -3.42
N ILE A 105 5.87 -3.54 -3.54
CA ILE A 105 5.17 -3.45 -4.82
C ILE A 105 5.95 -2.57 -5.82
N LYS A 106 6.38 -1.39 -5.38
CA LYS A 106 7.08 -0.41 -6.25
C LYS A 106 8.47 -0.84 -6.69
N ALA A 107 9.13 -1.70 -5.92
CA ALA A 107 10.44 -2.24 -6.25
C ALA A 107 10.37 -3.28 -7.39
N GLN A 108 9.18 -3.77 -7.73
CA GLN A 108 8.98 -4.68 -8.84
C GLN A 108 8.78 -3.93 -10.15
N ALA A 109 9.53 -4.31 -11.18
CA ALA A 109 9.25 -3.86 -12.53
C ALA A 109 7.94 -4.46 -13.05
N GLU A 110 7.73 -5.76 -12.77
CA GLU A 110 6.51 -6.49 -13.04
C GLU A 110 6.23 -7.47 -11.89
N LEU A 111 5.01 -7.46 -11.35
CA LEU A 111 4.56 -8.45 -10.37
C LEU A 111 3.91 -9.64 -11.08
N SER A 112 4.21 -10.86 -10.61
CA SER A 112 3.51 -12.05 -11.11
C SER A 112 2.01 -11.98 -10.77
N ALA A 113 1.15 -12.57 -11.61
CA ALA A 113 -0.29 -12.61 -11.35
C ALA A 113 -0.62 -13.28 -10.00
N VAL A 114 0.19 -14.26 -9.59
CA VAL A 114 0.06 -14.95 -8.30
C VAL A 114 0.35 -14.00 -7.13
N ASP A 115 1.46 -13.27 -7.17
CA ASP A 115 1.82 -12.29 -6.13
C ASP A 115 0.78 -11.17 -6.06
N ARG A 116 0.33 -10.66 -7.21
CA ARG A 116 -0.71 -9.62 -7.27
C ARG A 116 -1.99 -10.06 -6.57
N TYR A 117 -2.46 -11.28 -6.88
CA TYR A 117 -3.67 -11.82 -6.28
C TYR A 117 -3.49 -12.04 -4.78
N MET A 118 -2.36 -12.60 -4.35
CA MET A 118 -2.05 -12.80 -2.93
C MET A 118 -2.05 -11.46 -2.18
N PHE A 119 -1.37 -10.44 -2.72
CA PHE A 119 -1.29 -9.11 -2.12
C PHE A 119 -2.67 -8.46 -2.03
N TYR A 120 -3.48 -8.58 -3.08
CA TYR A 120 -4.86 -8.10 -3.09
C TYR A 120 -5.71 -8.75 -2.00
N GLN A 121 -5.67 -10.08 -1.87
CA GLN A 121 -6.44 -10.80 -0.87
C GLN A 121 -6.08 -10.34 0.54
N ASP A 122 -4.79 -10.17 0.82
CA ASP A 122 -4.30 -9.72 2.12
C ASP A 122 -4.77 -8.30 2.45
N ILE A 123 -4.70 -7.36 1.50
CA ILE A 123 -5.20 -5.99 1.72
C ILE A 123 -6.71 -6.01 1.94
N ARG A 124 -7.45 -6.81 1.17
CA ARG A 124 -8.92 -6.89 1.24
C ARG A 124 -9.42 -7.52 2.54
N GLN A 125 -8.69 -8.48 3.08
CA GLN A 125 -9.05 -9.20 4.30
C GLN A 125 -8.60 -8.47 5.58
N HIS A 126 -7.88 -7.35 5.44
CA HIS A 126 -7.50 -6.52 6.57
C HIS A 126 -8.74 -5.93 7.27
N HIS A 127 -8.85 -6.12 8.58
CA HIS A 127 -10.08 -5.85 9.34
C HIS A 127 -9.94 -4.72 10.37
N VAL A 128 -8.79 -4.03 10.40
CA VAL A 128 -8.57 -2.88 11.29
C VAL A 128 -9.14 -1.62 10.60
N ASN A 129 -10.25 -1.10 11.13
CA ASN A 129 -11.00 -0.01 10.50
C ASN A 129 -10.21 1.30 10.40
N GLU A 130 -9.36 1.59 11.40
CA GLU A 130 -8.53 2.80 11.45
C GLU A 130 -7.51 2.83 10.30
N ASP A 131 -7.18 1.66 9.74
CA ASP A 131 -6.18 1.51 8.68
C ASP A 131 -6.79 1.65 7.28
N PHE A 132 -8.11 1.88 7.16
CA PHE A 132 -8.82 1.95 5.88
C PHE A 132 -8.15 2.87 4.86
N ALA A 133 -7.67 4.04 5.28
CA ALA A 133 -6.95 4.97 4.41
C ALA A 133 -5.64 4.35 3.87
N MET A 134 -4.87 3.65 4.72
CA MET A 134 -3.63 2.98 4.31
C MET A 134 -3.93 1.79 3.38
N CYS A 135 -5.01 1.05 3.62
CA CYS A 135 -5.49 -0.01 2.72
C CYS A 135 -5.86 0.54 1.33
N LEU A 136 -6.55 1.67 1.26
CA LEU A 136 -6.86 2.31 -0.03
C LEU A 136 -5.59 2.78 -0.74
N ASP A 137 -4.67 3.41 -0.01
CA ASP A 137 -3.44 3.92 -0.59
C ASP A 137 -2.57 2.77 -1.16
N ILE A 138 -2.41 1.66 -0.43
CA ILE A 138 -1.65 0.51 -0.92
C ILE A 138 -2.37 -0.22 -2.06
N MET A 139 -3.71 -0.24 -2.07
CA MET A 139 -4.50 -0.74 -3.20
C MET A 139 -4.27 0.10 -4.46
N GLY A 140 -4.19 1.43 -4.31
CA GLY A 140 -3.81 2.33 -5.39
C GLY A 140 -2.43 2.01 -5.94
N VAL A 141 -1.45 1.73 -5.07
CA VAL A 141 -0.11 1.31 -5.47
C VAL A 141 -0.14 -0.03 -6.23
N LEU A 142 -0.83 -1.05 -5.72
CA LEU A 142 -0.95 -2.37 -6.36
C LEU A 142 -1.60 -2.30 -7.74
N THR A 143 -2.61 -1.44 -7.88
CA THR A 143 -3.41 -1.34 -9.10
C THR A 143 -2.91 -0.29 -10.08
N ASN A 144 -1.80 0.40 -9.78
CA ASN A 144 -1.35 1.57 -10.53
C ASN A 144 -2.49 2.59 -10.72
N ASP A 145 -3.12 2.97 -9.62
CA ASP A 145 -4.30 3.83 -9.54
C ASP A 145 -5.48 3.31 -10.40
N GLY A 146 -5.71 1.99 -10.35
CA GLY A 146 -6.78 1.31 -11.08
C GLY A 146 -6.48 1.02 -12.56
N ARG A 147 -5.28 1.34 -13.06
CA ARG A 147 -4.89 1.07 -14.47
C ARG A 147 -4.52 -0.38 -14.73
N ASP A 148 -4.09 -1.10 -13.71
CA ASP A 148 -3.70 -2.49 -13.78
C ASP A 148 -4.47 -3.29 -12.72
N ILE A 149 -5.48 -4.01 -13.18
CA ILE A 149 -6.33 -4.84 -12.32
C ILE A 149 -6.08 -6.34 -12.57
N THR A 150 -4.92 -6.67 -13.15
CA THR A 150 -4.57 -8.05 -13.48
C THR A 150 -4.68 -8.94 -12.26
N ALA A 151 -5.36 -10.07 -12.43
CA ALA A 151 -5.69 -11.08 -11.42
C ALA A 151 -6.77 -10.66 -10.39
N MET A 152 -7.41 -9.51 -10.56
CA MET A 152 -8.46 -8.98 -9.67
C MET A 152 -9.75 -8.68 -10.45
N GLU A 153 -9.80 -9.00 -11.73
CA GLU A 153 -10.85 -8.59 -12.67
C GLU A 153 -12.22 -9.10 -12.26
N SER A 154 -12.31 -10.37 -11.87
CA SER A 154 -13.58 -11.01 -11.51
C SER A 154 -14.22 -10.36 -10.26
N ASP A 155 -13.40 -10.03 -9.26
CA ASP A 155 -13.85 -9.42 -8.02
C ASP A 155 -14.24 -7.95 -8.22
N ILE A 156 -13.47 -7.19 -9.02
CA ILE A 156 -13.80 -5.81 -9.37
C ILE A 156 -15.09 -5.76 -10.20
N MET A 157 -15.23 -6.64 -11.19
CA MET A 157 -16.46 -6.73 -11.98
C MET A 157 -17.67 -7.03 -11.10
N ARG A 158 -17.55 -7.96 -10.14
CA ARG A 158 -18.64 -8.25 -9.19
C ARG A 158 -19.05 -7.04 -8.37
N LEU A 159 -18.09 -6.23 -7.93
CA LEU A 159 -18.37 -4.97 -7.20
C LEU A 159 -19.10 -3.95 -8.08
N LEU A 160 -18.64 -3.77 -9.32
CA LEU A 160 -19.28 -2.85 -10.27
C LEU A 160 -20.70 -3.29 -10.66
N TYR A 161 -20.96 -4.59 -10.79
CA TYR A 161 -22.31 -5.10 -11.03
C TYR A 161 -23.25 -4.77 -9.88
N LYS A 162 -22.83 -4.99 -8.63
CA LYS A 162 -23.65 -4.64 -7.46
C LYS A 162 -23.97 -3.15 -7.40
N LEU A 163 -23.04 -2.28 -7.79
CA LEU A 163 -23.26 -0.83 -7.82
C LEU A 163 -24.26 -0.38 -8.90
N LYS A 164 -24.50 -1.18 -9.95
CA LYS A 164 -25.54 -0.89 -10.94
C LYS A 164 -26.94 -1.24 -10.48
N GLU A 165 -27.08 -2.03 -9.42
CA GLU A 165 -28.35 -2.46 -8.85
C GLU A 165 -28.84 -1.54 -7.71
N ILE A 166 -28.05 -0.52 -7.36
CA ILE A 166 -28.36 0.52 -6.37
C ILE A 166 -28.71 1.81 -7.10
#